data_AF-A0AAD1L7A2-F1
#
_entry.id   AF-A0AAD1L7A2-F1
#
_cell.length_a   1.000
_cell.length_b   1.000
_cell.length_c   1.000
_cell.angle_alpha   90.00
_cell.angle_beta   90.00
_cell.angle_gamma   90.00
#
_symmetry.space_group_name_H-M   'P 1'
#
loop_
_entity.id
_entity.type
_entity.pdbx_description
1 polymer ?
#
loop_
_entity_poly.entity_id
_entity_poly.type
_entity_poly.pdbx_seq_one_letter_code
_entity_poly.pdbx_strand_id
1 'polypeptide(L)'
;MNFQTNEVFNKFAAVIKSRIVNEPSSCYLLHDNEIDITILKHGILENDRNLLYVVRPSGTCLLRCDKYFYPKYYLRCRGDYKSFIYVHLDLHSGEAKEITWEQADDMLSSPGKPPLKGNLGRFEYIKVVVEDLRIRGYADYLPAYNLDDLRRFALQDDRPSLVRYIDNVMATV
;
A
#
# COMPACT_ATOMS: atom_id res chain seq x y z
N MET A 1 -21.14 -8.49 -5.91
CA MET A 1 -19.83 -8.75 -6.55
C MET A 1 -20.07 -9.59 -7.79
N ASN A 2 -19.40 -9.26 -8.91
CA ASN A 2 -19.46 -10.08 -10.13
C ASN A 2 -18.76 -11.43 -9.91
N PHE A 3 -19.08 -12.44 -10.70
CA PHE A 3 -18.53 -13.81 -10.60
C PHE A 3 -16.99 -13.81 -10.61
N GLN A 4 -16.36 -13.05 -11.52
CA GLN A 4 -14.90 -12.90 -11.58
C GLN A 4 -14.32 -12.29 -10.29
N THR A 5 -15.02 -11.31 -9.70
CA THR A 5 -14.61 -10.67 -8.45
C THR A 5 -14.61 -11.66 -7.28
N ASN A 6 -15.59 -12.57 -7.25
CA ASN A 6 -15.68 -13.63 -6.23
C ASN A 6 -14.58 -14.68 -6.41
N GLU A 7 -14.23 -15.02 -7.64
CA GLU A 7 -13.16 -15.98 -7.94
C GLU A 7 -11.79 -15.46 -7.49
N VAL A 8 -11.46 -14.21 -7.83
CA VAL A 8 -10.23 -13.54 -7.38
C VAL A 8 -10.18 -13.44 -5.86
N PHE A 9 -11.29 -13.05 -5.22
CA PHE A 9 -11.37 -13.00 -3.76
C PHE A 9 -11.10 -14.36 -3.14
N ASN A 10 -11.77 -15.42 -3.60
CA ASN A 10 -11.62 -16.76 -3.04
C ASN A 10 -10.19 -17.29 -3.22
N LYS A 11 -9.56 -17.03 -4.37
CA LYS A 11 -8.18 -17.40 -4.65
C LYS A 11 -7.21 -16.76 -3.65
N PHE A 12 -7.28 -15.44 -3.46
CA PHE A 12 -6.37 -14.76 -2.53
C PHE A 12 -6.72 -14.98 -1.06
N ALA A 13 -7.99 -15.16 -0.72
CA ALA A 13 -8.38 -15.57 0.63
C ALA A 13 -7.79 -16.93 0.99
N ALA A 14 -7.72 -17.88 0.04
CA ALA A 14 -7.04 -19.16 0.25
C ALA A 14 -5.53 -18.98 0.48
N VAL A 15 -4.89 -18.10 -0.29
CA VAL A 15 -3.47 -17.75 -0.11
C VAL A 15 -3.20 -17.19 1.29
N ILE A 16 -3.99 -16.21 1.74
CA ILE A 16 -3.87 -15.61 3.08
C ILE A 16 -4.09 -16.67 4.17
N LYS A 17 -5.13 -17.51 4.03
CA LYS A 17 -5.42 -18.58 5.00
C LYS A 17 -4.37 -19.69 5.05
N SER A 18 -3.62 -19.91 3.97
CA SER A 18 -2.59 -20.95 3.92
C SER A 18 -1.30 -20.57 4.67
N ARG A 19 -1.09 -19.29 4.97
CA ARG A 19 0.14 -18.77 5.58
C ARG A 19 -0.10 -18.09 6.93
N ILE A 20 -0.98 -18.68 7.74
CA ILE A 20 -1.26 -18.20 9.10
C ILE A 20 -0.12 -18.59 10.03
N VAL A 21 0.33 -17.63 10.84
CA VAL A 21 1.26 -17.88 11.94
C VAL A 21 0.46 -18.42 13.12
N ASN A 22 0.58 -19.72 13.38
CA ASN A 22 -0.11 -20.37 14.50
C ASN A 22 0.67 -20.17 15.81
N GLU A 23 0.69 -18.95 16.34
CA GLU A 23 1.14 -18.69 17.71
C GLU A 23 -0.05 -18.19 18.57
N PRO A 24 -0.65 -19.05 19.41
CA PRO A 24 -1.92 -18.75 20.08
C PRO A 24 -1.86 -17.65 21.16
N SER A 25 -0.68 -17.18 21.56
CA SER A 25 -0.51 -16.41 22.81
C SER A 25 -0.21 -14.91 22.63
N SER A 26 -0.05 -14.41 21.40
CA SER A 26 0.27 -13.00 21.17
C SER A 26 -0.99 -12.20 20.84
N CYS A 27 -1.36 -11.26 21.70
CA CYS A 27 -2.45 -10.31 21.44
C CYS A 27 -2.20 -9.45 20.18
N TYR A 28 -0.96 -9.42 19.68
CA TYR A 28 -0.59 -8.74 18.44
C TYR A 28 -0.94 -9.52 17.16
N LEU A 29 -1.37 -10.78 17.28
CA LEU A 29 -1.80 -11.65 16.17
C LEU A 29 -3.33 -11.76 16.08
N LEU A 30 -4.00 -11.39 17.17
CA LEU A 30 -5.44 -11.46 17.28
C LEU A 30 -6.04 -10.54 16.21
N HIS A 31 -6.80 -11.11 15.29
CA HIS A 31 -7.47 -10.43 14.16
C HIS A 31 -6.62 -10.12 12.92
N ASP A 32 -5.33 -10.48 12.84
CA ASP A 32 -4.52 -10.22 11.63
C ASP A 32 -5.21 -10.76 10.36
N ASN A 33 -5.69 -12.01 10.42
CA ASN A 33 -6.42 -12.62 9.30
C ASN A 33 -7.71 -11.86 8.93
N GLU A 34 -8.47 -11.40 9.92
CA GLU A 34 -9.72 -10.67 9.70
C GLU A 34 -9.46 -9.31 9.07
N ILE A 35 -8.40 -8.63 9.54
CA ILE A 35 -7.90 -7.37 8.98
C ILE A 35 -7.44 -7.60 7.54
N ASP A 36 -6.61 -8.60 7.29
CA ASP A 36 -6.07 -8.93 5.96
C ASP A 36 -7.21 -9.26 4.97
N ILE A 37 -8.21 -10.04 5.38
CA ILE A 37 -9.39 -10.33 4.56
C ILE A 37 -10.22 -9.07 4.30
N THR A 38 -10.35 -8.20 5.28
CA THR A 38 -11.05 -6.91 5.13
C THR A 38 -10.32 -6.03 4.12
N ILE A 39 -8.99 -5.93 4.23
CA ILE A 39 -8.14 -5.20 3.29
C ILE A 39 -8.26 -5.78 1.88
N LEU A 40 -8.26 -7.11 1.72
CA LEU A 40 -8.47 -7.76 0.42
C LEU A 40 -9.83 -7.37 -0.20
N LYS A 41 -10.91 -7.39 0.60
CA LYS A 41 -12.23 -6.95 0.13
C LYS A 41 -12.20 -5.50 -0.34
N HIS A 42 -11.59 -4.60 0.43
CA HIS A 42 -11.48 -3.20 0.05
C HIS A 42 -10.64 -2.99 -1.21
N GLY A 43 -9.49 -3.67 -1.32
CA GLY A 43 -8.63 -3.58 -2.51
C GLY A 43 -9.36 -4.02 -3.78
N ILE A 44 -10.15 -5.09 -3.69
CA ILE A 44 -10.99 -5.55 -4.81
C ILE A 44 -12.11 -4.55 -5.14
N LEU A 45 -12.80 -4.00 -4.13
CA LEU A 45 -13.89 -3.04 -4.34
C LEU A 45 -13.41 -1.70 -4.91
N GLU A 46 -12.22 -1.26 -4.51
CA GLU A 46 -11.60 -0.02 -4.98
C GLU A 46 -10.73 -0.22 -6.24
N ASN A 47 -10.69 -1.44 -6.80
CA ASN A 47 -9.94 -1.78 -8.00
C ASN A 47 -8.43 -1.48 -7.89
N ASP A 48 -7.86 -1.78 -6.72
CA ASP A 48 -6.41 -1.82 -6.55
C ASP A 48 -5.81 -2.85 -7.52
N ARG A 49 -4.54 -2.67 -7.87
CA ARG A 49 -3.78 -3.63 -8.66
C ARG A 49 -2.87 -4.48 -7.79
N ASN A 50 -2.12 -3.86 -6.88
CA ASN A 50 -1.06 -4.51 -6.13
C ASN A 50 -1.36 -4.52 -4.64
N LEU A 51 -1.38 -5.73 -4.06
CA LEU A 51 -1.30 -5.92 -2.62
C LEU A 51 0.00 -6.64 -2.27
N LEU A 52 0.60 -6.25 -1.14
CA LEU A 52 1.75 -6.94 -0.56
C LEU A 52 1.32 -7.67 0.70
N TYR A 53 1.38 -8.98 0.69
CA TYR A 53 1.16 -9.78 1.88
C TYR A 53 2.50 -10.14 2.53
N VAL A 54 2.67 -9.73 3.78
CA VAL A 54 3.88 -9.96 4.56
C VAL A 54 3.55 -10.96 5.67
N VAL A 55 4.30 -12.05 5.73
CA VAL A 55 4.20 -13.06 6.79
C VAL A 55 5.51 -13.07 7.55
N ARG A 56 5.43 -12.78 8.85
CA ARG A 56 6.57 -12.64 9.78
C ARG A 56 6.29 -13.42 11.05
N PRO A 57 7.31 -13.76 11.87
CA PRO A 57 7.09 -14.49 13.11
C PRO A 57 6.06 -13.84 14.04
N SER A 58 5.99 -12.50 14.02
CA SER A 58 5.06 -11.71 14.83
C SER A 58 3.71 -11.44 14.14
N GLY A 59 3.35 -12.16 13.08
CA GLY A 59 2.03 -12.07 12.44
C GLY A 59 2.00 -11.82 10.96
N THR A 60 0.83 -11.42 10.47
CA THR A 60 0.61 -11.18 9.04
C THR A 60 0.15 -9.75 8.80
N CYS A 61 0.41 -9.24 7.60
CA CYS A 61 -0.01 -7.90 7.24
C CYS A 61 -0.18 -7.80 5.72
N LEU A 62 -1.39 -7.44 5.30
CA LEU A 62 -1.71 -7.12 3.92
C LEU A 62 -1.67 -5.60 3.71
N LEU A 63 -0.85 -5.15 2.76
CA LEU A 63 -0.66 -3.73 2.45
C LEU A 63 -1.27 -3.40 1.08
N ARG A 64 -1.99 -2.28 0.99
CA ARG A 64 -2.57 -1.74 -0.25
C ARG A 64 -1.59 -0.78 -0.91
N CYS A 65 -0.66 -1.31 -1.71
CA CYS A 65 0.47 -0.54 -2.24
C CYS A 65 0.04 0.61 -3.16
N ASP A 66 -1.10 0.49 -3.85
CA ASP A 66 -1.57 1.54 -4.75
C ASP A 66 -2.31 2.67 -4.03
N LYS A 67 -2.76 2.44 -2.78
CA LYS A 67 -3.58 3.38 -2.01
C LYS A 67 -2.75 4.22 -1.06
N TYR A 68 -1.90 3.60 -0.26
CA TYR A 68 -1.22 4.24 0.85
C TYR A 68 0.29 4.31 0.63
N PHE A 69 0.91 5.39 1.11
CA PHE A 69 2.36 5.50 1.16
C PHE A 69 2.86 5.07 2.53
N TYR A 70 3.41 3.86 2.55
CA TYR A 70 3.90 3.22 3.77
C TYR A 70 5.34 3.64 4.08
N PRO A 71 5.64 3.93 5.36
CA PRO A 71 7.02 4.01 5.85
C PRO A 71 7.80 2.71 5.68
N LYS A 72 9.12 2.79 5.50
CA LYS A 72 9.98 1.58 5.38
C LYS A 72 9.93 0.67 6.60
N TYR A 73 9.61 1.21 7.79
CA TYR A 73 9.55 0.39 9.00
C TYR A 73 8.49 -0.72 8.91
N TYR A 74 7.47 -0.60 8.05
CA TYR A 74 6.46 -1.66 7.87
C TYR A 74 7.06 -2.99 7.38
N LEU A 75 8.15 -2.93 6.61
CA LEU A 75 8.90 -4.13 6.20
C LEU A 75 9.90 -4.57 7.26
N ARG A 76 10.53 -3.62 7.95
CA ARG A 76 11.70 -3.86 8.82
C ARG A 76 11.35 -4.19 10.27
N CYS A 77 10.09 -4.01 10.68
CA CYS A 77 9.71 -4.17 12.07
C CYS A 77 9.52 -5.65 12.47
N ARG A 78 9.69 -5.91 13.77
CA ARG A 78 9.30 -7.16 14.46
C ARG A 78 9.98 -8.44 13.94
N GLY A 79 11.28 -8.36 13.63
CA GLY A 79 12.12 -9.52 13.34
C GLY A 79 13.19 -9.24 12.30
N ASP A 80 13.86 -10.30 11.83
CA ASP A 80 14.73 -10.21 10.67
C ASP A 80 13.90 -10.15 9.39
N TYR A 81 13.70 -8.93 8.88
CA TYR A 81 12.87 -8.72 7.70
C TYR A 81 13.36 -9.46 6.45
N LYS A 82 14.66 -9.75 6.37
CA LYS A 82 15.19 -10.51 5.23
C LYS A 82 14.75 -11.97 5.23
N SER A 83 14.28 -12.48 6.37
CA SER A 83 13.77 -13.85 6.50
C SER A 83 12.24 -13.94 6.48
N PHE A 84 11.53 -12.82 6.27
CA PHE A 84 10.07 -12.84 6.15
C PHE A 84 9.63 -13.43 4.81
N ILE A 85 8.40 -13.91 4.74
CA ILE A 85 7.78 -14.34 3.48
C ILE A 85 7.00 -13.15 2.93
N TYR A 86 7.31 -12.77 1.70
CA TYR A 86 6.64 -11.71 0.97
C TYR A 86 5.88 -12.30 -0.21
N VAL A 87 4.60 -11.97 -0.34
CA VAL A 87 3.75 -12.45 -1.41
C VAL A 87 3.11 -11.26 -2.10
N HIS A 88 3.42 -11.07 -3.38
CA HIS A 88 2.72 -10.12 -4.24
C HIS A 88 1.40 -10.75 -4.69
N LEU A 89 0.31 -10.03 -4.49
CA LEU A 89 -1.01 -10.37 -5.04
C LEU A 89 -1.36 -9.32 -6.11
N ASP A 90 -1.41 -9.74 -7.37
CA ASP A 90 -1.86 -8.92 -8.49
C ASP A 90 -3.36 -9.16 -8.71
N LEU A 91 -4.18 -8.18 -8.32
CA LEU A 91 -5.64 -8.29 -8.40
C LEU A 91 -6.16 -8.29 -9.85
N HIS A 92 -5.38 -7.80 -10.82
CA HIS A 92 -5.78 -7.77 -12.23
C HIS A 92 -5.48 -9.09 -12.95
N SER A 93 -4.29 -9.66 -12.74
CA SER A 93 -3.93 -10.97 -13.31
C SER A 93 -4.50 -12.14 -12.48
N GLY A 94 -4.83 -11.89 -11.21
CA GLY A 94 -5.19 -12.91 -10.25
C GLY A 94 -4.00 -13.76 -9.80
N GLU A 95 -2.76 -13.37 -10.09
CA GLU A 95 -1.56 -14.13 -9.71
C GLU A 95 -1.11 -13.79 -8.28
N ALA A 96 -0.69 -14.83 -7.56
CA ALA A 96 0.00 -14.70 -6.28
C ALA A 96 1.42 -15.25 -6.43
N LYS A 97 2.43 -14.46 -6.10
CA LYS A 97 3.84 -14.83 -6.28
C LYS A 97 4.65 -14.47 -5.05
N GLU A 98 5.45 -15.42 -4.56
CA GLU A 98 6.47 -15.11 -3.56
C GLU A 98 7.58 -14.26 -4.18
N ILE A 99 7.96 -13.20 -3.48
CA ILE A 99 8.97 -12.24 -3.91
C ILE A 99 10.06 -12.10 -2.84
N THR A 100 11.19 -11.56 -3.26
CA THR A 100 12.29 -11.22 -2.34
C THR A 100 11.98 -9.99 -1.50
N TRP A 101 12.70 -9.79 -0.39
CA TRP A 101 12.54 -8.60 0.44
C TRP A 101 12.94 -7.33 -0.32
N GLU A 102 13.91 -7.42 -1.24
CA GLU A 102 14.31 -6.32 -2.12
C GLU A 102 13.15 -5.90 -3.04
N GLN A 103 12.47 -6.88 -3.66
CA GLN A 103 11.31 -6.63 -4.49
C GLN A 103 10.14 -6.05 -3.69
N ALA A 104 9.96 -6.47 -2.43
CA ALA A 104 8.96 -5.89 -1.54
C ALA A 104 9.27 -4.42 -1.17
N ASP A 105 10.55 -4.11 -0.90
CA ASP A 105 11.02 -2.73 -0.63
C ASP A 105 10.84 -1.84 -1.86
N ASP A 106 11.15 -2.35 -3.05
CA ASP A 106 10.93 -1.66 -4.32
C ASP A 106 9.45 -1.39 -4.57
N MET A 107 8.57 -2.34 -4.25
CA MET A 107 7.13 -2.17 -4.44
C MET A 107 6.55 -1.12 -3.48
N LEU A 108 7.00 -1.06 -2.22
CA LEU A 108 6.60 -0.01 -1.28
C LEU A 108 7.23 1.36 -1.60
N SER A 109 8.42 1.37 -2.19
CA SER A 109 9.15 2.57 -2.59
C SER A 109 8.75 3.11 -3.96
N SER A 110 7.93 2.35 -4.70
CA SER A 110 7.37 2.78 -5.97
C SER A 110 6.33 3.87 -5.72
N PRO A 111 6.46 5.05 -6.34
CA PRO A 111 5.47 6.10 -6.16
C PRO A 111 4.13 5.65 -6.76
N GLY A 112 3.04 5.97 -6.06
CA GLY A 112 1.71 5.93 -6.64
C GLY A 112 1.65 6.81 -7.91
N LYS A 113 0.68 6.54 -8.78
CA LYS A 113 0.49 7.35 -9.99
C LYS A 113 -0.26 8.63 -9.65
N PRO A 114 0.32 9.82 -9.86
CA PRO A 114 -0.43 11.07 -9.71
C PRO A 114 -1.50 11.17 -10.80
N PRO A 115 -2.56 11.97 -10.57
CA PRO A 115 -3.50 12.36 -11.61
C PRO A 115 -2.77 12.91 -12.85
N LEU A 116 -3.33 12.67 -14.04
CA LEU A 116 -2.78 13.22 -15.28
C LEU A 116 -3.01 14.74 -15.32
N LYS A 117 -1.97 15.51 -15.68
CA LYS A 117 -2.08 16.97 -15.84
C LYS A 117 -3.02 17.38 -16.97
N GLY A 118 -2.97 16.68 -18.11
CA GLY A 118 -3.73 17.03 -19.30
C GLY A 118 -3.51 18.49 -19.70
N ASN A 119 -4.60 19.22 -19.94
CA ASN A 119 -4.58 20.65 -20.32
C ASN A 119 -4.72 21.59 -19.10
N LEU A 120 -4.66 21.08 -17.87
CA LEU A 120 -4.85 21.89 -16.66
C LEU A 120 -3.70 22.87 -16.47
N GLY A 121 -4.02 24.10 -16.06
CA GLY A 121 -3.02 25.04 -15.58
C GLY A 121 -2.37 24.54 -14.28
N ARG A 122 -1.18 25.05 -13.95
CA ARG A 122 -0.42 24.66 -12.74
C ARG A 122 -1.28 24.65 -11.48
N PHE A 123 -2.03 25.73 -11.22
CA PHE A 123 -2.86 25.87 -10.02
C PHE A 123 -4.02 24.87 -9.98
N GLU A 124 -4.66 24.59 -11.11
CA GLU A 124 -5.78 23.64 -11.20
C GLU A 124 -5.29 22.21 -11.01
N TYR A 125 -4.13 21.88 -11.60
CA TYR A 125 -3.52 20.57 -11.43
C TYR A 125 -3.14 20.29 -9.97
N ILE A 126 -2.55 21.27 -9.28
CA ILE A 126 -2.22 21.14 -7.84
C ILE A 126 -3.47 20.87 -6.99
N LYS A 127 -4.61 21.50 -7.30
CA LYS A 127 -5.87 21.21 -6.58
C LYS A 127 -6.30 19.76 -6.74
N VAL A 128 -6.21 19.21 -7.95
CA VAL A 128 -6.53 17.81 -8.24
C VAL A 128 -5.59 16.86 -7.51
N VAL A 129 -4.29 17.16 -7.47
CA VAL A 129 -3.30 16.36 -6.72
C VAL A 129 -3.58 16.39 -5.22
N VAL A 130 -3.88 17.56 -4.66
CA VAL A 130 -4.19 17.68 -3.22
C VAL A 130 -5.46 16.90 -2.88
N GLU A 131 -6.47 16.93 -3.74
CA GLU A 131 -7.67 16.11 -3.53
C GLU A 131 -7.39 14.61 -3.64
N ASP A 132 -6.57 14.16 -4.60
CA ASP A 132 -6.11 12.75 -4.68
C ASP A 132 -5.39 12.33 -3.39
N LEU A 133 -4.48 13.16 -2.87
CA LEU A 133 -3.78 12.88 -1.61
C LEU A 133 -4.72 12.91 -0.39
N ARG A 134 -5.74 13.78 -0.37
CA ARG A 134 -6.79 13.76 0.67
C ARG A 134 -7.56 12.43 0.66
N ILE A 135 -7.98 11.97 -0.52
CA ILE A 135 -8.69 10.69 -0.71
C ILE A 135 -7.83 9.49 -0.31
N ARG A 136 -6.50 9.61 -0.42
CA ARG A 136 -5.52 8.61 0.05
C ARG A 136 -5.24 8.67 1.56
N GLY A 137 -5.87 9.59 2.30
CA GLY A 137 -5.78 9.67 3.76
C GLY A 137 -4.76 10.69 4.29
N TYR A 138 -4.28 11.62 3.45
CA TYR A 138 -3.33 12.68 3.88
C TYR A 138 -4.01 14.01 4.19
N ALA A 139 -5.33 14.01 4.43
CA ALA A 139 -6.11 15.23 4.61
C ALA A 139 -5.63 16.10 5.78
N ASP A 140 -5.27 15.48 6.90
CA ASP A 140 -4.79 16.18 8.10
C ASP A 140 -3.44 16.89 7.90
N TYR A 141 -2.67 16.45 6.88
CA TYR A 141 -1.38 17.01 6.52
C TYR A 141 -1.45 17.99 5.34
N LEU A 142 -2.66 18.29 4.82
CA LEU A 142 -2.90 19.12 3.63
C LEU A 142 -3.77 20.39 3.83
N PRO A 143 -3.70 21.13 4.95
CA PRO A 143 -4.62 22.27 5.19
C PRO A 143 -4.44 23.47 4.23
N ALA A 144 -3.34 23.59 3.48
CA ALA A 144 -3.03 24.79 2.67
C ALA A 144 -2.53 24.51 1.23
N TYR A 145 -2.83 23.35 0.64
CA TYR A 145 -2.21 22.92 -0.64
C TYR A 145 -0.68 22.85 -0.61
N ASN A 146 -0.07 22.76 0.58
CA ASN A 146 1.36 22.81 0.73
C ASN A 146 2.00 21.42 0.57
N LEU A 147 2.36 21.08 -0.66
CA LEU A 147 3.08 19.84 -0.97
C LEU A 147 4.49 19.81 -0.36
N ASP A 148 5.14 20.96 -0.15
CA ASP A 148 6.48 21.02 0.44
C ASP A 148 6.48 20.60 1.91
N ASP A 149 5.48 21.01 2.69
CA ASP A 149 5.34 20.59 4.08
C ASP A 149 5.02 19.10 4.19
N LEU A 150 4.11 18.59 3.34
CA LEU A 150 3.83 17.15 3.28
C LEU A 150 5.07 16.36 2.87
N ARG A 151 5.90 16.89 1.96
CA ARG A 151 7.18 16.28 1.57
C ARG A 151 8.16 16.25 2.72
N ARG A 152 8.28 17.32 3.52
CA ARG A 152 9.13 17.36 4.72
C ARG A 152 8.68 16.31 5.74
N PHE A 153 7.37 16.20 5.98
CA PHE A 153 6.81 15.14 6.82
C PHE A 153 7.14 13.75 6.27
N ALA A 154 6.97 13.53 4.97
CA ALA A 154 7.25 12.25 4.34
C ALA A 154 8.73 11.84 4.44
N LEU A 155 9.66 12.80 4.38
CA LEU A 155 11.08 12.58 4.62
C LEU A 155 11.35 12.19 6.08
N GLN A 156 10.71 12.88 7.04
CA GLN A 156 10.89 12.61 8.47
C GLN A 156 10.35 11.23 8.87
N ASP A 157 9.23 10.80 8.27
CA ASP A 157 8.58 9.52 8.55
C ASP A 157 9.06 8.37 7.64
N ASP A 158 10.15 8.59 6.88
CA ASP A 158 10.77 7.62 5.95
C ASP A 158 9.75 6.97 4.98
N ARG A 159 8.95 7.81 4.31
CA ARG A 159 7.96 7.44 3.29
C ARG A 159 8.48 7.76 1.88
N PRO A 160 9.43 6.96 1.34
CA PRO A 160 10.09 7.27 0.07
C PRO A 160 9.13 7.38 -1.12
N SER A 161 8.06 6.58 -1.16
CA SER A 161 7.09 6.60 -2.25
C SER A 161 6.25 7.88 -2.28
N LEU A 162 5.91 8.47 -1.11
CA LEU A 162 5.24 9.76 -1.04
C LEU A 162 6.17 10.91 -1.46
N VAL A 163 7.43 10.87 -1.02
CA VAL A 163 8.44 11.86 -1.44
C VAL A 163 8.58 11.85 -2.95
N ARG A 164 8.76 10.66 -3.55
CA ARG A 164 8.86 10.50 -5.01
C ARG A 164 7.58 10.91 -5.74
N TYR A 165 6.41 10.60 -5.18
CA TYR A 165 5.13 11.06 -5.73
C TYR A 165 5.10 12.59 -5.83
N ILE A 166 5.45 13.27 -4.73
CA ILE A 166 5.46 14.74 -4.68
C ILE A 166 6.53 15.30 -5.63
N ASP A 167 7.74 14.74 -5.64
CA ASP A 167 8.82 15.17 -6.54
C ASP A 167 8.41 15.05 -8.02
N ASN A 168 7.72 13.97 -8.40
CA ASN A 168 7.19 13.80 -9.75
C ASN A 168 6.13 14.84 -10.10
N VAL A 169 5.23 15.16 -9.16
CA VAL A 169 4.24 16.23 -9.35
C VAL A 169 4.95 17.57 -9.53
N MET A 170 5.93 17.88 -8.67
CA MET A 170 6.67 19.14 -8.66
C MET A 170 7.53 19.33 -9.93
N ALA A 171 8.02 18.24 -10.53
CA ALA A 171 8.73 18.28 -11.82
C ALA A 171 7.79 18.51 -13.01
N THR A 172 6.48 18.26 -12.86
CA THR A 172 5.47 18.35 -13.93
C THR A 172 4.75 19.70 -13.96
N VAL A 173 4.85 20.50 -12.88
CA VAL A 173 4.13 21.77 -12.69
C VAL A 173 4.85 23.00 -13.20
#